data_AF-A0A7J2RCK0-F1
#
_entry.id   AF-A0A7J2RCK0-F1
#
_cell.length_a   1.000
_cell.length_b   1.000
_cell.length_c   1.000
_cell.angle_alpha   90.00
_cell.angle_beta   90.00
_cell.angle_gamma   90.00
#
_symmetry.space_group_name_H-M   'P 1'
#
loop_
_entity.id
_entity.type
_entity.pdbx_description
1 polymer ?
#
loop_
_entity_poly.entity_id
_entity_poly.type
_entity_poly.pdbx_seq_one_letter_code
_entity_poly.pdbx_strand_id
1 'polypeptide(L)' 'MKKRPLNRIEKEILRVVLKENRPLSANEISKISGISWITVKKYFPILIKKKVVEYG' A
#
# COMPACT_ATOMS: atom_id res chain seq x y z
N MET A 1 -16.84 1.76 -12.69
CA MET A 1 -16.14 2.81 -11.90
C MET A 1 -14.83 3.16 -12.59
N LYS A 2 -14.62 4.42 -13.00
CA LYS A 2 -13.31 4.85 -13.55
C LYS A 2 -12.25 4.68 -12.45
N LYS A 3 -11.33 3.73 -12.61
CA LYS A 3 -10.22 3.53 -11.66
C LYS A 3 -9.36 4.79 -11.67
N ARG A 4 -9.42 5.60 -10.60
CA ARG A 4 -8.49 6.72 -10.42
C ARG A 4 -7.07 6.16 -10.38
N PRO A 5 -6.11 6.77 -11.11
CA PRO A 5 -4.71 6.32 -11.06
C PRO A 5 -4.17 6.43 -9.63
N LEU A 6 -3.32 5.47 -9.25
CA LEU A 6 -2.62 5.49 -7.97
C LEU A 6 -1.69 6.70 -7.90
N ASN A 7 -1.75 7.44 -6.80
CA ASN A 7 -0.82 8.52 -6.51
C ASN A 7 0.59 7.97 -6.21
N ARG A 8 1.62 8.81 -6.27
CA ARG A 8 3.02 8.41 -6.04
C ARG A 8 3.22 7.65 -4.72
N ILE A 9 2.62 8.15 -3.63
CA ILE A 9 2.68 7.52 -2.29
C ILE A 9 2.04 6.14 -2.31
N GLU A 10 0.87 6.01 -2.93
CA GLU A 10 0.18 4.72 -3.05
C GLU A 10 1.03 3.70 -3.84
N LYS A 11 1.68 4.13 -4.92
CA LYS A 11 2.59 3.29 -5.71
C LYS A 11 3.84 2.88 -4.91
N GLU A 12 4.35 3.73 -4.05
CA GLU A 12 5.52 3.44 -3.21
C GLU A 12 5.19 2.40 -2.13
N ILE A 13 4.07 2.60 -1.42
CA ILE A 13 3.53 1.62 -0.46
C ILE A 13 3.31 0.27 -1.15
N LEU A 14 2.70 0.27 -2.35
CA LEU A 14 2.45 -0.95 -3.11
C LEU A 14 3.75 -1.65 -3.53
N ARG A 15 4.77 -0.89 -3.95
CA ARG A 15 6.08 -1.46 -4.32
C ARG A 15 6.75 -2.15 -3.13
N VAL A 16 6.69 -1.57 -1.94
CA VAL A 16 7.23 -2.19 -0.72
C VAL A 16 6.49 -3.49 -0.40
N VAL A 17 5.16 -3.46 -0.42
CA VAL A 17 4.34 -4.64 -0.12
C VAL A 17 4.52 -5.75 -1.14
N LEU A 18 4.70 -5.43 -2.43
CA LEU A 18 4.92 -6.43 -3.48
C LEU A 18 6.34 -6.98 -3.51
N LYS A 19 7.33 -6.20 -3.06
CA LYS A 19 8.72 -6.64 -2.98
C LYS A 19 8.94 -7.63 -1.84
N GLU A 20 8.21 -7.44 -0.74
CA GLU A 20 8.26 -8.35 0.41
C GLU A 20 7.31 -9.52 0.20
N ASN A 21 7.84 -10.74 0.18
CA ASN A 21 7.05 -11.97 0.00
C ASN A 21 6.34 -12.41 1.30
N ARG A 22 6.03 -11.46 2.19
CA ARG A 22 5.39 -11.69 3.49
C ARG A 22 4.44 -10.55 3.83
N PRO A 23 3.38 -10.78 4.63
CA PRO A 23 2.54 -9.71 5.13
C PRO A 23 3.35 -8.77 6.01
N LEU A 24 3.28 -7.47 5.71
CA LEU A 24 3.92 -6.41 6.49
C LEU A 24 2.88 -5.61 7.27
N SER A 25 3.25 -5.19 8.49
CA SER A 25 2.48 -4.21 9.25
C SER A 25 2.66 -2.80 8.68
N ALA A 26 1.70 -1.90 8.96
CA ALA A 26 1.82 -0.49 8.57
C ALA A 26 3.08 0.19 9.15
N ASN A 27 3.56 -0.27 10.31
CA ASN A 27 4.78 0.22 10.93
C ASN A 27 6.03 -0.22 10.17
N GLU A 28 6.10 -1.49 9.76
CA GLU A 28 7.20 -1.98 8.93
C GLU A 28 7.23 -1.28 7.58
N ILE A 29 6.07 -1.14 6.92
CA ILE A 29 5.97 -0.41 5.65
C ILE A 29 6.46 1.03 5.82
N SER A 30 6.11 1.70 6.92
CA SER A 30 6.58 3.05 7.22
C SER A 30 8.11 3.13 7.33
N LYS A 31 8.72 2.19 8.07
CA LYS A 31 10.18 2.12 8.22
C LYS A 31 10.90 1.82 6.90
N ILE A 32 10.36 0.93 6.07
CA ILE A 32 10.98 0.53 4.80
C ILE A 32 10.83 1.61 3.72
N SER A 33 9.64 2.22 3.63
CA SER A 33 9.35 3.24 2.61
C SER A 33 9.82 4.65 2.97
N GLY A 34 10.13 4.91 4.25
CA GLY A 34 10.37 6.26 4.77
C GLY A 34 9.10 7.12 4.83
N ILE A 35 7.92 6.56 4.52
CA ILE A 35 6.64 7.25 4.55
C ILE A 35 6.13 7.27 5.98
N SER A 36 5.57 8.40 6.42
CA SER A 36 4.97 8.51 7.75
C SER A 36 3.92 7.42 8.00
N TRP A 37 3.98 6.81 9.18
CA TRP A 37 3.05 5.76 9.60
C TRP A 37 1.58 6.17 9.46
N ILE A 38 1.26 7.45 9.73
CA ILE A 38 -0.10 8.00 9.59
C ILE A 38 -0.57 7.91 8.14
N THR A 39 0.31 8.22 7.19
CA THR A 39 0.03 8.12 5.75
C THR A 39 -0.14 6.66 5.34
N VAL A 40 0.75 5.77 5.80
CA VAL A 40 0.63 4.33 5.50
C VAL A 40 -0.70 3.79 6.03
N LYS A 41 -1.08 4.09 7.28
CA LYS A 41 -2.33 3.63 7.88
C LYS A 41 -3.57 4.11 7.11
N LYS A 42 -3.50 5.30 6.50
CA LYS A 42 -4.59 5.86 5.68
C LYS A 42 -4.73 5.13 4.34
N TYR A 43 -3.62 4.88 3.64
CA TYR A 43 -3.64 4.36 2.26
C TYR A 43 -3.60 2.84 2.18
N PHE A 44 -2.89 2.16 3.08
CA PHE A 44 -2.74 0.71 3.08
C PHE A 44 -4.06 -0.08 3.03
N PRO A 45 -5.08 0.17 3.88
CA PRO A 45 -6.34 -0.58 3.81
C PRO A 45 -7.11 -0.34 2.50
N ILE A 46 -7.00 0.85 1.92
CA ILE A 46 -7.63 1.18 0.62
C ILE A 46 -6.95 0.38 -0.50
N LEU A 47 -5.63 0.25 -0.44
CA LEU A 47 -4.84 -0.51 -1.42
C LEU A 47 -5.10 -2.01 -1.33
N ILE A 48 -5.16 -2.58 -0.12
CA ILE A 48 -5.52 -3.99 0.10
C ILE A 48 -6.93 -4.26 -0.45
N LYS A 49 -7.91 -3.41 -0.12
CA LYS A 49 -9.29 -3.58 -0.63
C LYS A 49 -9.37 -3.52 -2.16
N LYS A 50 -8.55 -2.67 -2.81
CA LYS A 50 -8.47 -2.59 -4.28
C LYS A 50 -7.76 -3.80 -4.90
N LYS A 51 -6.68 -4.29 -4.29
CA LYS A 51 -5.92 -5.46 -4.77
C LYS A 51 -6.70 -6.77 -4.61
N VAL A 52 -7.45 -6.94 -3.51
CA VAL A 52 -8.33 -8.12 -3.31
C VAL A 52 -9.40 -8.22 -4.41
N VAL A 53 -9.87 -7.10 -4.94
CA VAL A 53 -10.86 -7.05 -6.04
C VAL A 53 -10.21 -7.29 -7.42
N GLU A 54 -8.89 -7.21 -7.55
CA GLU A 54 -8.18 -7.48 -8.82
C GLU A 54 -7.74 -8.94 -8.98
N TYR A 55 -7.79 -9.75 -7.92
CA TYR A 55 -7.43 -11.18 -7.94
C TYR A 55 -8.55 -12.10 -7.42
N GLY A 56 -9.74 -11.55 -7.19
CA GLY A 56 -10.96 -12.30 -6.86
C GLY A 56 -11.89 -12.41 -8.05
#